data_AF-A0AAD9JBP8-F1
#
_entry.id   AF-A0AAD9JBP8-F1
#
_cell.length_a   1.000
_cell.length_b   1.000
_cell.length_c   1.000
_cell.angle_alpha   90.00
_cell.angle_beta   90.00
_cell.angle_gamma   90.00
#
_symmetry.space_group_name_H-M   'P 1'
#
loop_
_entity.id
_entity.type
_entity.pdbx_description
1 polymer ?
#
loop_
_entity_poly.entity_id
_entity_poly.type
_entity_poly.pdbx_seq_one_letter_code
_entity_poly.pdbx_strand_id
1 'polypeptide(L)'
;MMGCCGNEQPEPKENPISRKNVCCTDIVALILFVAFVGLMVYIAVFSIMNGDGKKLVYGYDSFGNTCNQNNVNNKIPNVTDSGRDLQGFSHVFFMSVFDPFGAMQICVKECPDKDLITPEQVKEFAEKTGSRLCHYDVKVSDYGNIDLYNSKGKGLCPKLPIFKSLSVLQRCAPDPSVLFQTKDAESGSSVDDSRKNATITFFKIFELDNLFKKILNDLYLSWREMIILCVFALVVSFLMVLMIRYLAAVVVWLIVVLAAVGSLAGTGFLWWTFVILLLILLVLRKRISLAVALFKEAGKCLMDLPSLLVQPIWTFIILILFFIYWLIVLAFIGTSGHPEANYERGFQSVDFVLEGFAVHFWWIHLIGLIWISEVILASQQFVIGGSVALWYFTRNKKKLGCPCCSVISSLVLHHIGSVAAGALIITLVKIPRYILMYINSKLKGKENGCAKCCAKCCICCLWCLEKVLKFINQNAYTLIAMRGMNFCSAARKAFEIITKNVLRVAVINSVGTFVLFLGKIGVAASTCVVAVIWLRMVVDALLLCFSEDCDINRQTQDYYMNSSLMKCVEETSSKLERISKSRKKSSAEDSPDGKEMVPLSNQA
;
A
#
# COMPACT_ATOMS: atom_id res chain seq x y z
N MET A 1 32.51 31.93 25.83
CA MET A 1 31.73 31.63 24.61
C MET A 1 32.52 30.63 23.76
N MET A 2 31.94 29.45 23.54
CA MET A 2 32.27 28.42 22.53
C MET A 2 33.74 28.30 22.08
N GLY A 3 34.51 27.43 22.74
CA GLY A 3 35.85 27.02 22.31
C GLY A 3 35.80 25.90 21.27
N CYS A 4 36.44 26.15 20.12
CA CYS A 4 36.76 25.15 19.11
C CYS A 4 37.78 24.13 19.66
N CYS A 5 37.39 22.86 19.81
CA CYS A 5 38.37 21.77 19.93
C CYS A 5 38.92 21.43 18.54
N GLY A 6 40.01 22.10 18.16
CA GLY A 6 40.76 21.80 16.95
C GLY A 6 42.24 22.08 17.18
N ASN A 7 42.96 21.13 17.77
CA ASN A 7 44.40 20.99 17.61
C ASN A 7 44.69 19.53 17.26
N GLU A 8 45.09 19.29 16.02
CA GLU A 8 45.69 18.02 15.59
C GLU A 8 47.06 17.88 16.27
N GLN A 9 47.14 17.05 17.31
CA GLN A 9 48.40 16.52 17.79
C GLN A 9 48.73 15.20 17.05
N PRO A 10 50.01 14.92 16.74
CA PRO A 10 50.41 13.67 16.09
C PRO A 10 50.17 12.46 17.01
N GLU A 11 49.47 11.44 16.49
CA GLU A 11 48.98 10.29 17.27
C GLU A 11 50.12 9.41 17.84
N PRO A 12 50.19 9.17 19.17
CA PRO A 12 50.92 8.05 19.73
C PRO A 12 50.13 6.74 19.50
N LYS A 13 50.84 5.62 19.33
CA LYS A 13 50.30 4.26 19.09
C LYS A 13 49.53 3.72 20.31
N GLU A 14 48.32 4.22 20.58
CA GLU A 14 47.38 3.65 21.54
C GLU A 14 45.99 3.50 20.91
N ASN A 15 45.15 2.62 21.48
CA ASN A 15 43.90 2.09 20.91
C ASN A 15 43.12 3.09 20.01
N PRO A 16 42.70 2.70 18.79
CA PRO A 16 42.02 3.59 17.83
C PRO A 16 40.61 4.05 18.27
N ILE A 17 40.21 3.75 19.51
CA ILE A 17 38.95 4.14 20.13
C ILE A 17 39.31 5.05 21.31
N SER A 18 39.58 6.33 21.04
CA SER A 18 39.66 7.33 22.11
C SER A 18 38.25 7.79 22.47
N ARG A 19 37.67 7.24 23.54
CA ARG A 19 36.44 7.78 24.16
C ARG A 19 36.70 8.94 25.12
N LYS A 20 37.96 9.34 25.32
CA LYS A 20 38.28 10.46 26.22
C LYS A 20 37.99 11.77 25.48
N ASN A 21 36.97 12.48 25.94
CA ASN A 21 36.52 13.82 25.53
C ASN A 21 35.65 13.87 24.26
N VAL A 22 34.54 13.12 24.23
CA VAL A 22 33.53 13.28 23.17
C VAL A 22 32.57 14.41 23.56
N CYS A 23 32.67 15.58 22.91
CA CYS A 23 31.67 16.65 22.99
C CYS A 23 30.57 16.44 21.94
N CYS A 24 29.42 17.10 22.11
CA CYS A 24 28.35 17.08 21.10
C CYS A 24 28.88 17.51 19.73
N THR A 25 28.71 16.65 18.73
CA THR A 25 29.12 16.94 17.35
C THR A 25 27.99 17.64 16.60
N ASP A 26 28.36 18.60 15.74
CA ASP A 26 27.43 19.36 14.88
C ASP A 26 26.27 20.04 15.66
N ILE A 27 26.63 20.87 16.65
CA ILE A 27 25.67 21.56 17.55
C ILE A 27 24.62 22.39 16.77
N VAL A 28 25.00 23.02 15.66
CA VAL A 28 24.03 23.79 14.84
C VAL A 28 22.97 22.87 14.24
N ALA A 29 23.37 21.72 13.69
CA ALA A 29 22.43 20.74 13.16
C ALA A 29 21.57 20.11 14.27
N LEU A 30 22.14 19.93 15.48
CA LEU A 30 21.39 19.52 16.66
C LEU A 30 20.31 20.53 17.04
N ILE A 31 20.66 21.83 17.12
CA ILE A 31 19.71 22.91 17.43
C ILE A 31 18.59 22.94 16.39
N LEU A 32 18.92 22.87 15.10
CA LEU A 32 17.94 22.82 14.02
C LEU A 32 17.01 21.61 14.13
N PHE A 33 17.56 20.42 14.42
CA PHE A 33 16.78 19.21 14.58
C PHE A 33 15.85 19.28 15.80
N VAL A 34 16.35 19.75 16.96
CA VAL A 34 15.54 19.92 18.17
C VAL A 34 14.45 20.97 17.96
N ALA A 35 14.76 22.10 17.31
CA ALA A 35 13.78 23.11 16.97
C ALA A 35 12.69 22.56 16.05
N PHE A 36 13.07 21.75 15.05
CA PHE A 36 12.12 21.10 14.15
C PHE A 36 11.24 20.06 14.87
N VAL A 37 11.81 19.22 15.73
CA VAL A 37 11.03 18.30 16.56
C VAL A 37 10.09 19.06 17.50
N GLY A 38 10.56 20.16 18.10
CA GLY A 38 9.72 21.05 18.90
C GLY A 38 8.55 21.66 18.10
N LEU A 39 8.80 22.07 16.86
CA LEU A 39 7.75 22.52 15.94
C LEU A 39 6.74 21.41 15.62
N MET A 40 7.19 20.17 15.38
CA MET A 40 6.30 19.03 15.14
C MET A 40 5.44 18.72 16.37
N VAL A 41 6.01 18.79 17.58
CA VAL A 41 5.27 18.64 18.83
C VAL A 41 4.26 19.78 19.01
N TYR A 42 4.65 21.03 18.71
CA TYR A 42 3.74 22.17 18.74
C TYR A 42 2.56 21.98 17.77
N ILE A 43 2.83 21.57 16.52
CA ILE A 43 1.79 21.27 15.53
C ILE A 43 0.85 20.18 16.05
N ALA A 44 1.39 19.12 16.65
CA ALA A 44 0.59 18.03 17.21
C ALA A 44 -0.31 18.52 18.35
N VAL A 45 0.24 19.28 19.31
CA VAL A 45 -0.53 19.85 20.42
C VAL A 45 -1.61 20.79 19.92
N PHE A 46 -1.27 21.72 19.03
CA PHE A 46 -2.24 22.63 18.41
C PHE A 46 -3.37 21.87 17.71
N SER A 47 -3.01 20.84 16.92
CA SER A 47 -3.99 20.09 16.12
C SER A 47 -4.89 19.23 17.00
N ILE A 48 -4.39 18.68 18.10
CA ILE A 48 -5.19 17.90 19.06
C ILE A 48 -6.09 18.81 19.89
N MET A 49 -5.61 20.00 20.28
CA MET A 49 -6.39 20.94 21.09
C MET A 49 -7.52 21.61 20.28
N ASN A 50 -7.28 21.94 19.01
CA ASN A 50 -8.23 22.65 18.16
C ASN A 50 -9.00 21.74 17.19
N GLY A 51 -8.47 20.55 16.90
CA GLY A 51 -9.11 19.59 15.99
C GLY A 51 -10.22 18.79 16.67
N ASP A 52 -11.23 18.42 15.89
CA ASP A 52 -12.35 17.59 16.34
C ASP A 52 -12.35 16.26 15.59
N GLY A 53 -11.84 15.22 16.24
CA GLY A 53 -11.81 13.86 15.67
C GLY A 53 -13.20 13.30 15.34
N LYS A 54 -14.28 13.80 15.96
CA LYS A 54 -15.65 13.34 15.68
C LYS A 54 -16.11 13.76 14.28
N LYS A 55 -15.63 14.91 13.77
CA LYS A 55 -15.90 15.37 12.40
C LYS A 55 -15.33 14.42 11.34
N LEU A 56 -14.25 13.69 11.64
CA LEU A 56 -13.71 12.68 10.72
C LEU A 56 -14.61 11.43 10.67
N VAL A 57 -15.03 10.97 11.86
CA VAL A 57 -15.78 9.73 12.04
C VAL A 57 -17.23 9.86 11.58
N TYR A 58 -17.92 10.92 12.01
CA TYR A 58 -19.36 11.11 11.73
C TYR A 58 -19.61 12.10 10.59
N GLY A 59 -18.62 12.93 10.22
CA GLY A 59 -18.85 14.04 9.31
C GLY A 59 -19.55 15.23 9.98
N TYR A 60 -19.71 16.30 9.21
CA TYR A 60 -20.41 17.51 9.60
C TYR A 60 -21.29 17.99 8.45
N ASP A 61 -22.37 18.71 8.77
CA ASP A 61 -23.27 19.30 7.77
C ASP A 61 -22.72 20.63 7.21
N SER A 62 -23.40 21.20 6.23
CA SER A 62 -23.01 22.49 5.66
C SER A 62 -23.02 23.66 6.65
N PHE A 63 -23.62 23.52 7.83
CA PHE A 63 -23.73 24.56 8.85
C PHE A 63 -22.73 24.38 10.01
N GLY A 64 -21.82 23.41 9.86
CA GLY A 64 -20.75 23.13 10.81
C GLY A 64 -21.19 22.29 12.01
N ASN A 65 -22.39 21.71 12.00
CA ASN A 65 -22.82 20.77 13.04
C ASN A 65 -22.22 19.39 12.77
N THR A 66 -21.61 18.78 13.79
CA THR A 66 -21.14 17.40 13.70
C THR A 66 -22.31 16.44 13.81
N CYS A 67 -22.41 15.47 12.90
CA CYS A 67 -23.48 14.48 12.91
C CYS A 67 -23.37 13.54 14.12
N ASN A 68 -24.48 12.99 14.59
CA ASN A 68 -24.59 12.17 15.80
C ASN A 68 -24.10 12.85 17.09
N GLN A 69 -24.07 14.18 17.16
CA GLN A 69 -23.59 14.92 18.32
C GLN A 69 -24.59 16.01 18.75
N ASN A 70 -24.49 16.41 20.01
CA ASN A 70 -25.17 17.60 20.51
C ASN A 70 -24.30 18.83 20.22
N ASN A 71 -24.74 19.68 19.28
CA ASN A 71 -23.99 20.87 18.88
C ASN A 71 -24.44 22.15 19.60
N VAL A 72 -25.40 22.09 20.53
CA VAL A 72 -25.99 23.28 21.19
C VAL A 72 -24.93 24.19 21.82
N ASN A 73 -23.89 23.60 22.40
CA ASN A 73 -22.79 24.35 23.03
C ASN A 73 -21.72 24.85 22.03
N ASN A 74 -21.76 24.39 20.78
CA ASN A 74 -20.78 24.68 19.73
C ASN A 74 -21.40 25.54 18.60
N LYS A 75 -22.38 26.38 18.95
CA LYS A 75 -23.04 27.25 17.97
C LYS A 75 -22.05 28.24 17.36
N ILE A 76 -21.96 28.23 16.04
CA ILE A 76 -21.10 29.14 15.28
C ILE A 76 -21.81 30.50 15.15
N PRO A 77 -21.14 31.61 15.51
CA PRO A 77 -21.71 32.95 15.37
C PRO A 77 -22.11 33.25 13.93
N ASN A 78 -23.23 33.96 13.75
CA ASN A 78 -23.74 34.40 12.44
C ASN A 78 -24.13 33.27 11.48
N VAL A 79 -24.28 32.03 11.95
CA VAL A 79 -24.78 30.89 11.15
C VAL A 79 -26.12 30.43 11.72
N THR A 80 -27.18 30.49 10.90
CA THR A 80 -28.57 30.33 11.34
C THR A 80 -28.85 28.92 11.86
N ASP A 81 -28.43 27.91 11.10
CA ASP A 81 -28.66 26.49 11.37
C ASP A 81 -27.59 25.81 12.22
N SER A 82 -26.63 26.57 12.73
CA SER A 82 -25.59 26.05 13.61
C SER A 82 -26.10 25.87 15.04
N GLY A 83 -25.54 24.89 15.74
CA GLY A 83 -25.86 24.58 17.13
C GLY A 83 -27.08 23.69 17.32
N ARG A 84 -27.44 22.87 16.31
CA ARG A 84 -28.58 21.95 16.41
C ARG A 84 -28.19 20.65 17.14
N ASP A 85 -29.10 20.11 17.95
CA ASP A 85 -28.92 18.76 18.51
C ASP A 85 -29.23 17.72 17.41
N LEU A 86 -28.19 17.02 16.97
CA LEU A 86 -28.24 16.04 15.88
C LEU A 86 -27.93 14.63 16.40
N GLN A 87 -28.12 14.38 17.70
CA GLN A 87 -28.03 13.04 18.26
C GLN A 87 -28.99 12.08 17.54
N GLY A 88 -28.49 10.93 17.09
CA GLY A 88 -29.25 9.95 16.31
C GLY A 88 -29.25 10.19 14.80
N PHE A 89 -28.85 11.38 14.31
CA PHE A 89 -28.66 11.67 12.89
C PHE A 89 -27.19 11.40 12.53
N SER A 90 -26.86 10.14 12.23
CA SER A 90 -25.48 9.68 12.17
C SER A 90 -24.79 9.76 10.81
N HIS A 91 -25.52 10.07 9.74
CA HIS A 91 -25.01 10.04 8.38
C HIS A 91 -24.99 11.42 7.74
N VAL A 92 -23.96 11.76 6.96
CA VAL A 92 -23.97 12.94 6.09
C VAL A 92 -24.63 12.58 4.76
N PHE A 93 -25.66 13.33 4.38
CA PHE A 93 -26.33 13.24 3.09
C PHE A 93 -25.97 14.44 2.21
N PHE A 94 -25.62 14.17 0.96
CA PHE A 94 -25.34 15.19 -0.05
C PHE A 94 -26.61 15.45 -0.86
N MET A 95 -27.13 16.67 -0.85
CA MET A 95 -28.33 17.02 -1.62
C MET A 95 -28.14 16.87 -3.14
N SER A 96 -26.90 16.83 -3.61
CA SER A 96 -26.55 16.41 -4.96
C SER A 96 -25.27 15.57 -4.93
N VAL A 97 -25.37 14.34 -5.44
CA VAL A 97 -24.23 13.44 -5.62
C VAL A 97 -23.41 13.77 -6.87
N PHE A 98 -23.93 14.64 -7.75
CA PHE A 98 -23.22 15.16 -8.93
C PHE A 98 -22.26 16.30 -8.57
N ASP A 99 -22.49 16.98 -7.46
CA ASP A 99 -21.67 18.08 -6.94
C ASP A 99 -21.59 18.02 -5.40
N PRO A 100 -20.94 17.00 -4.81
CA PRO A 100 -20.96 16.78 -3.37
C PRO A 100 -20.26 17.89 -2.57
N PHE A 101 -19.33 18.64 -3.17
CA PHE A 101 -18.62 19.75 -2.51
C PHE A 101 -19.33 21.11 -2.67
N GLY A 102 -20.09 21.31 -3.75
CA GLY A 102 -20.87 22.53 -3.97
C GLY A 102 -22.33 22.46 -3.52
N ALA A 103 -22.86 21.26 -3.29
CA ALA A 103 -24.23 21.04 -2.79
C ALA A 103 -24.32 21.07 -1.27
N MET A 104 -25.52 21.33 -0.77
CA MET A 104 -25.80 21.33 0.65
C MET A 104 -25.68 19.91 1.23
N GLN A 105 -25.06 19.83 2.40
CA GLN A 105 -24.85 18.62 3.17
C GLN A 105 -25.65 18.72 4.46
N ILE A 106 -26.36 17.67 4.82
CA ILE A 106 -27.20 17.62 6.03
C ILE A 106 -26.99 16.30 6.78
N CYS A 107 -27.20 16.32 8.09
CA CYS A 107 -27.17 15.09 8.89
C CYS A 107 -28.52 14.39 8.82
N VAL A 108 -28.49 13.11 8.47
CA VAL A 108 -29.66 12.25 8.30
C VAL A 108 -29.54 11.01 9.20
N LYS A 109 -30.69 10.44 9.55
CA LYS A 109 -30.73 9.25 10.42
C LYS A 109 -30.34 7.99 9.64
N GLU A 110 -30.89 7.87 8.44
CA GLU A 110 -30.73 6.73 7.55
C GLU A 110 -30.60 7.19 6.10
N CYS A 111 -29.71 6.53 5.34
CA CYS A 111 -29.56 6.81 3.91
C CYS A 111 -30.70 6.19 3.09
N PRO A 112 -31.08 6.78 1.94
CA PRO A 112 -32.14 6.22 1.08
C PRO A 112 -31.85 4.78 0.63
N ASP A 113 -32.75 3.86 0.95
CA ASP A 113 -32.65 2.42 0.64
C ASP A 113 -33.18 2.06 -0.76
N LYS A 114 -33.97 2.96 -1.35
CA LYS A 114 -34.53 2.89 -2.71
C LYS A 114 -34.42 4.25 -3.40
N ASP A 115 -34.60 4.27 -4.73
CA ASP A 115 -34.67 5.54 -5.47
C ASP A 115 -35.99 6.26 -5.16
N LEU A 116 -35.88 7.53 -4.79
CA LEU A 116 -37.02 8.40 -4.51
C LEU A 116 -37.19 9.35 -5.69
N ILE A 117 -38.20 9.09 -6.51
CA ILE A 117 -38.43 9.74 -7.80
C ILE A 117 -39.42 10.89 -7.66
N THR A 118 -40.42 10.76 -6.78
CA THR A 118 -41.46 11.79 -6.57
C THR A 118 -41.37 12.42 -5.17
N PRO A 119 -41.87 13.67 -4.99
CA PRO A 119 -41.94 14.32 -3.69
C PRO A 119 -42.67 13.51 -2.62
N GLU A 120 -43.72 12.78 -3.00
CA GLU A 120 -44.51 11.94 -2.10
C GLU A 120 -43.68 10.77 -1.55
N GLN A 121 -42.81 10.17 -2.37
CA GLN A 121 -41.91 9.11 -1.93
C GLN A 121 -40.87 9.62 -0.92
N VAL A 122 -40.40 10.86 -1.10
CA VAL A 122 -39.49 11.51 -0.15
C VAL A 122 -40.21 11.79 1.18
N LYS A 123 -41.47 12.23 1.13
CA LYS A 123 -42.32 12.40 2.32
C LYS A 123 -42.54 11.08 3.07
N GLU A 124 -42.94 10.03 2.36
CA GLU A 124 -43.17 8.70 2.93
C GLU A 124 -41.89 8.15 3.58
N PHE A 125 -40.75 8.30 2.92
CA PHE A 125 -39.45 7.90 3.47
C PHE A 125 -39.14 8.64 4.78
N ALA A 126 -39.35 9.95 4.81
CA ALA A 126 -39.10 10.76 6.00
C ALA A 126 -40.04 10.43 7.17
N GLU A 127 -41.32 10.14 6.90
CA GLU A 127 -42.30 9.72 7.92
C GLU A 127 -41.98 8.32 8.47
N LYS A 128 -41.58 7.39 7.59
CA LYS A 128 -41.29 6.00 7.97
C LYS A 128 -39.99 5.84 8.76
N THR A 129 -38.92 6.48 8.29
CA THR A 129 -37.58 6.31 8.87
C THR A 129 -37.25 7.37 9.93
N GLY A 130 -37.95 8.51 9.89
CA GLY A 130 -37.58 9.72 10.61
C GLY A 130 -36.39 10.46 9.99
N SER A 131 -35.91 10.04 8.81
CA SER A 131 -34.75 10.61 8.13
C SER A 131 -35.17 11.78 7.22
N ARG A 132 -34.76 13.01 7.58
CA ARG A 132 -35.14 14.25 6.87
C ARG A 132 -34.12 14.56 5.77
N LEU A 133 -34.54 14.53 4.50
CA LEU A 133 -33.65 14.73 3.35
C LEU A 133 -33.62 16.17 2.81
N CYS A 134 -34.53 17.04 3.28
CA CYS A 134 -34.54 18.47 2.97
C CYS A 134 -33.90 19.29 4.09
N HIS A 135 -33.69 20.58 3.83
CA HIS A 135 -33.25 21.59 4.78
C HIS A 135 -34.03 21.52 6.10
N TYR A 136 -33.36 21.79 7.22
CA TYR A 136 -33.90 21.56 8.56
C TYR A 136 -35.21 22.32 8.87
N ASP A 137 -35.40 23.48 8.23
CA ASP A 137 -36.60 24.32 8.39
C ASP A 137 -37.82 23.84 7.59
N VAL A 138 -37.65 22.90 6.66
CA VAL A 138 -38.75 22.35 5.88
C VAL A 138 -39.48 21.29 6.70
N LYS A 139 -40.78 21.48 6.93
CA LYS A 139 -41.61 20.50 7.62
C LYS A 139 -41.89 19.31 6.70
N VAL A 140 -41.97 18.11 7.28
CA VAL A 140 -42.26 16.87 6.54
C VAL A 140 -43.62 16.94 5.83
N SER A 141 -44.59 17.69 6.37
CA SER A 141 -45.88 17.94 5.71
C SER A 141 -45.73 18.51 4.30
N ASP A 142 -44.71 19.36 4.11
CA ASP A 142 -44.52 20.19 2.92
C ASP A 142 -43.63 19.50 1.87
N TYR A 143 -43.10 18.32 2.19
CA TYR A 143 -42.23 17.54 1.29
C TYR A 143 -42.93 17.13 -0.01
N GLY A 144 -44.26 17.14 -0.06
CA GLY A 144 -45.04 16.89 -1.27
C GLY A 144 -45.04 18.07 -2.27
N ASN A 145 -44.56 19.25 -1.87
CA ASN A 145 -44.51 20.40 -2.77
C ASN A 145 -43.32 20.29 -3.73
N ILE A 146 -43.62 20.07 -5.02
CA ILE A 146 -42.63 19.94 -6.09
C ILE A 146 -41.73 21.17 -6.24
N ASP A 147 -42.21 22.37 -5.92
CA ASP A 147 -41.46 23.62 -6.09
C ASP A 147 -40.20 23.67 -5.23
N LEU A 148 -40.16 22.92 -4.13
CA LEU A 148 -39.00 22.81 -3.24
C LEU A 148 -37.80 22.10 -3.87
N TYR A 149 -38.02 21.26 -4.90
CA TYR A 149 -37.02 20.38 -5.51
C TYR A 149 -36.37 20.99 -6.77
N ASN A 150 -36.76 22.20 -7.16
CA ASN A 150 -36.28 22.87 -8.39
C ASN A 150 -34.83 23.40 -8.29
N SER A 151 -34.25 23.35 -7.10
CA SER A 151 -32.90 23.85 -6.83
C SER A 151 -31.89 22.73 -7.06
N LYS A 152 -30.83 22.97 -7.84
CA LYS A 152 -29.78 21.98 -8.19
C LYS A 152 -28.91 21.53 -6.98
N GLY A 153 -29.52 21.04 -5.90
CA GLY A 153 -28.87 20.66 -4.65
C GLY A 153 -28.43 21.82 -3.74
N LYS A 154 -28.89 23.04 -4.03
CA LYS A 154 -28.53 24.29 -3.32
C LYS A 154 -29.70 24.98 -2.62
N GLY A 155 -30.91 24.45 -2.78
CA GLY A 155 -32.12 25.02 -2.19
C GLY A 155 -32.63 24.17 -1.04
N LEU A 156 -33.92 24.26 -0.78
CA LEU A 156 -34.56 23.65 0.38
C LEU A 156 -34.59 22.12 0.32
N CYS A 157 -34.76 21.52 -0.86
CA CYS A 157 -34.74 20.07 -1.03
C CYS A 157 -33.75 19.64 -2.12
N PRO A 158 -33.24 18.39 -2.06
CA PRO A 158 -32.39 17.80 -3.09
C PRO A 158 -33.11 17.73 -4.44
N LYS A 159 -32.36 17.66 -5.53
CA LYS A 159 -32.98 17.49 -6.86
C LYS A 159 -33.45 16.04 -7.03
N LEU A 160 -34.68 15.83 -7.51
CA LEU A 160 -35.20 14.51 -7.87
C LEU A 160 -34.59 13.99 -9.20
N PRO A 161 -34.40 12.67 -9.35
CA PRO A 161 -34.59 11.62 -8.35
C PRO A 161 -33.43 11.57 -7.34
N ILE A 162 -33.73 11.24 -6.08
CA ILE A 162 -32.73 10.92 -5.05
C ILE A 162 -32.38 9.44 -5.19
N PHE A 163 -31.11 9.15 -5.46
CA PHE A 163 -30.67 7.79 -5.71
C PHE A 163 -30.47 6.98 -4.43
N LYS A 164 -30.73 5.69 -4.53
CA LYS A 164 -30.37 4.70 -3.51
C LYS A 164 -28.90 4.85 -3.11
N SER A 165 -28.66 4.91 -1.81
CA SER A 165 -27.34 5.18 -1.22
C SER A 165 -27.00 4.20 -0.11
N LEU A 166 -25.72 3.87 0.03
CA LEU A 166 -25.17 3.06 1.11
C LEU A 166 -24.43 3.96 2.10
N SER A 167 -24.44 3.57 3.38
CA SER A 167 -23.58 4.19 4.39
C SER A 167 -22.14 3.73 4.21
N VAL A 168 -21.27 4.63 3.75
CA VAL A 168 -19.82 4.42 3.65
C VAL A 168 -19.13 5.44 4.54
N LEU A 169 -18.52 5.00 5.64
CA LEU A 169 -17.90 5.88 6.63
C LEU A 169 -18.86 7.00 7.10
N GLN A 170 -20.10 6.62 7.45
CA GLN A 170 -21.16 7.55 7.88
C GLN A 170 -21.50 8.64 6.86
N ARG A 171 -21.31 8.36 5.57
CA ARG A 171 -21.70 9.24 4.46
C ARG A 171 -22.58 8.46 3.50
N CYS A 172 -23.68 9.04 3.07
CA CYS A 172 -24.57 8.45 2.08
C CYS A 172 -23.92 8.57 0.70
N ALA A 173 -23.36 7.47 0.21
CA ALA A 173 -22.74 7.38 -1.10
C ALA A 173 -23.63 6.56 -2.06
N PRO A 174 -23.74 6.94 -3.35
CA PRO A 174 -24.46 6.15 -4.34
C PRO A 174 -24.02 4.69 -4.37
N ASP A 175 -24.96 3.76 -4.54
CA ASP A 175 -24.70 2.33 -4.61
C ASP A 175 -23.72 1.97 -5.76
N PRO A 176 -22.49 1.49 -5.46
CA PRO A 176 -21.48 1.22 -6.48
C PRO A 176 -21.83 0.01 -7.36
N SER A 177 -22.76 -0.85 -6.95
CA SER A 177 -23.19 -2.01 -7.75
C SER A 177 -23.77 -1.63 -9.11
N VAL A 178 -24.31 -0.41 -9.22
CA VAL A 178 -24.90 0.16 -10.45
C VAL A 178 -23.86 0.34 -11.56
N LEU A 179 -22.57 0.47 -11.23
CA LEU A 179 -21.47 0.55 -12.20
C LEU A 179 -21.21 -0.77 -12.94
N PHE A 180 -21.64 -1.89 -12.35
CA PHE A 180 -21.37 -3.24 -12.84
C PHE A 180 -22.56 -3.91 -13.50
N GLN A 181 -23.74 -3.29 -13.46
CA GLN A 181 -24.92 -3.82 -14.12
C GLN A 181 -24.78 -3.68 -15.64
N THR A 182 -24.48 -4.81 -16.29
CA THR A 182 -24.52 -5.00 -17.74
C THR A 182 -25.94 -4.73 -18.25
N LYS A 183 -26.06 -3.97 -19.33
CA LYS A 183 -27.34 -3.67 -19.97
C LYS A 183 -27.98 -4.98 -20.43
N ASP A 184 -29.07 -5.40 -19.80
CA ASP A 184 -30.08 -6.16 -20.51
C ASP A 184 -30.82 -5.15 -21.40
N ALA A 185 -30.64 -5.31 -22.70
CA ALA A 185 -31.25 -4.48 -23.72
C ALA A 185 -32.76 -4.72 -23.71
N GLU A 186 -33.52 -3.73 -23.20
CA GLU A 186 -34.90 -3.32 -23.58
C GLU A 186 -35.71 -2.64 -22.44
N SER A 187 -35.08 -2.20 -21.34
CA SER A 187 -35.74 -1.28 -20.41
C SER A 187 -34.74 -0.33 -19.74
N GLY A 188 -34.18 0.59 -20.53
CA GLY A 188 -33.35 1.66 -19.97
C GLY A 188 -34.22 2.83 -19.53
N SER A 189 -34.68 2.83 -18.28
CA SER A 189 -35.34 4.00 -17.73
C SER A 189 -34.35 5.18 -17.65
N SER A 190 -34.80 6.41 -17.90
CA SER A 190 -33.98 7.64 -17.77
C SER A 190 -33.36 7.79 -16.37
N VAL A 191 -33.98 7.16 -15.37
CA VAL A 191 -33.54 7.13 -13.97
C VAL A 191 -32.29 6.25 -13.80
N ASP A 192 -32.21 5.10 -14.47
CA ASP A 192 -31.05 4.18 -14.35
C ASP A 192 -29.78 4.75 -14.99
N ASP A 193 -29.92 5.46 -16.12
CA ASP A 193 -28.79 6.16 -16.75
C ASP A 193 -28.29 7.31 -15.87
N SER A 194 -29.21 8.06 -15.28
CA SER A 194 -28.89 9.12 -14.32
C SER A 194 -28.20 8.56 -13.07
N ARG A 195 -28.62 7.40 -12.56
CA ARG A 195 -28.00 6.71 -11.42
C ARG A 195 -26.57 6.24 -11.73
N LYS A 196 -26.33 5.69 -12.92
CA LYS A 196 -25.00 5.35 -13.42
C LYS A 196 -24.10 6.59 -13.47
N ASN A 197 -24.58 7.67 -14.08
CA ASN A 197 -23.84 8.92 -14.20
C ASN A 197 -23.55 9.58 -12.85
N ALA A 198 -24.49 9.54 -11.90
CA ALA A 198 -24.32 10.01 -10.53
C ALA A 198 -23.20 9.26 -9.81
N THR A 199 -23.25 7.93 -9.83
CA THR A 199 -22.26 7.05 -9.20
C THR A 199 -20.87 7.27 -9.82
N ILE A 200 -20.79 7.35 -11.15
CA ILE A 200 -19.58 7.67 -11.90
C ILE A 200 -19.00 9.02 -11.48
N THR A 201 -19.83 10.04 -11.27
CA THR A 201 -19.39 11.42 -10.96
C THR A 201 -18.94 11.54 -9.52
N PHE A 202 -19.69 10.96 -8.58
CA PHE A 202 -19.35 10.94 -7.17
C PHE A 202 -17.98 10.29 -6.94
N PHE A 203 -17.74 9.08 -7.44
CA PHE A 203 -16.44 8.40 -7.29
C PHE A 203 -15.29 9.05 -8.07
N LYS A 204 -15.58 9.82 -9.13
CA LYS A 204 -14.60 10.61 -9.91
C LYS A 204 -14.01 11.72 -9.05
N ILE A 205 -14.89 12.39 -8.31
CA ILE A 205 -14.57 13.53 -7.47
C ILE A 205 -13.74 13.11 -6.24
N PHE A 206 -13.95 11.90 -5.72
CA PHE A 206 -13.12 11.31 -4.64
C PHE A 206 -11.80 10.65 -5.13
N GLU A 207 -11.37 10.89 -6.39
CA GLU A 207 -10.15 10.33 -7.00
C GLU A 207 -10.05 8.78 -7.04
N LEU A 208 -11.10 8.01 -6.74
CA LEU A 208 -11.07 6.52 -6.80
C LEU A 208 -11.03 5.93 -8.22
N ASP A 209 -11.20 6.74 -9.26
CA ASP A 209 -11.62 6.26 -10.58
C ASP A 209 -10.53 5.79 -11.54
N ASN A 210 -9.30 6.29 -11.46
CA ASN A 210 -8.28 5.94 -12.46
C ASN A 210 -7.89 4.46 -12.44
N LEU A 211 -8.13 3.79 -11.31
CA LEU A 211 -7.77 2.40 -11.10
C LEU A 211 -8.93 1.48 -11.46
N PHE A 212 -10.16 1.84 -11.06
CA PHE A 212 -11.33 0.98 -11.19
C PHE A 212 -12.00 1.08 -12.57
N LYS A 213 -12.17 2.30 -13.12
CA LYS A 213 -12.72 2.48 -14.48
C LYS A 213 -11.81 1.97 -15.56
N LYS A 214 -10.49 2.02 -15.37
CA LYS A 214 -9.54 1.50 -16.35
C LYS A 214 -9.70 -0.01 -16.53
N ILE A 215 -9.82 -0.73 -15.42
CA ILE A 215 -10.05 -2.18 -15.41
C ILE A 215 -11.39 -2.53 -16.08
N LEU A 216 -12.46 -1.80 -15.75
CA LEU A 216 -13.80 -2.10 -16.28
C LEU A 216 -14.02 -1.66 -17.72
N ASN A 217 -13.44 -0.53 -18.13
CA ASN A 217 -13.52 -0.03 -19.50
C ASN A 217 -12.73 -0.91 -20.47
N ASP A 218 -11.58 -1.43 -20.04
CA ASP A 218 -10.79 -2.38 -20.84
C ASP A 218 -11.58 -3.71 -21.04
N LEU A 219 -12.31 -4.14 -20.00
CA LEU A 219 -13.18 -5.32 -20.05
C LEU A 219 -14.42 -5.12 -20.94
N TYR A 220 -15.06 -3.95 -20.87
CA TYR A 220 -16.23 -3.62 -21.70
C TYR A 220 -15.85 -3.39 -23.18
N LEU A 221 -14.74 -2.71 -23.48
CA LEU A 221 -14.35 -2.56 -24.90
C LEU A 221 -14.02 -3.90 -25.56
N SER A 222 -13.64 -4.89 -24.75
CA SER A 222 -13.26 -6.22 -25.23
C SER A 222 -14.40 -7.24 -25.17
N TRP A 223 -15.58 -6.98 -24.59
CA TRP A 223 -16.61 -8.02 -24.38
C TRP A 223 -17.14 -8.62 -25.69
N ARG A 224 -17.28 -7.81 -26.73
CA ARG A 224 -17.76 -8.27 -28.04
C ARG A 224 -16.69 -9.11 -28.75
N GLU A 225 -15.43 -8.71 -28.64
CA GLU A 225 -14.28 -9.48 -29.14
C GLU A 225 -14.09 -10.77 -28.34
N MET A 226 -14.32 -10.75 -27.02
CA MET A 226 -14.31 -11.95 -26.17
C MET A 226 -15.43 -12.92 -26.55
N ILE A 227 -16.65 -12.45 -26.83
CA ILE A 227 -17.74 -13.33 -27.27
C ILE A 227 -17.45 -13.89 -28.66
N ILE A 228 -16.94 -13.08 -29.60
CA ILE A 228 -16.54 -13.56 -30.93
C ILE A 228 -15.41 -14.59 -30.80
N LEU A 229 -14.41 -14.36 -29.96
CA LEU A 229 -13.34 -15.29 -29.68
C LEU A 229 -13.83 -16.55 -28.95
N CYS A 230 -14.83 -16.45 -28.07
CA CYS A 230 -15.43 -17.60 -27.38
C CYS A 230 -16.29 -18.45 -28.33
N VAL A 231 -17.07 -17.83 -29.21
CA VAL A 231 -17.85 -18.52 -30.25
C VAL A 231 -16.91 -19.12 -31.29
N PHE A 232 -15.88 -18.39 -31.72
CA PHE A 232 -14.82 -18.89 -32.58
C PHE A 232 -14.07 -20.06 -31.92
N ALA A 233 -13.74 -19.97 -30.63
CA ALA A 233 -13.11 -21.05 -29.88
C ALA A 233 -14.03 -22.26 -29.67
N LEU A 234 -15.35 -22.05 -29.58
CA LEU A 234 -16.35 -23.12 -29.54
C LEU A 234 -16.47 -23.81 -30.89
N VAL A 235 -16.52 -23.07 -31.99
CA VAL A 235 -16.53 -23.60 -33.36
C VAL A 235 -15.23 -24.32 -33.66
N VAL A 236 -14.09 -23.73 -33.29
CA VAL A 236 -12.76 -24.35 -33.42
C VAL A 236 -12.65 -25.57 -32.51
N SER A 237 -13.19 -25.56 -31.29
CA SER A 237 -13.22 -26.75 -30.41
C SER A 237 -14.09 -27.86 -30.98
N PHE A 238 -15.25 -27.52 -31.53
CA PHE A 238 -16.15 -28.50 -32.15
C PHE A 238 -15.53 -29.09 -33.43
N LEU A 239 -14.91 -28.24 -34.26
CA LEU A 239 -14.12 -28.66 -35.43
C LEU A 239 -12.88 -29.47 -35.04
N MET A 240 -12.19 -29.12 -33.94
CA MET A 240 -11.06 -29.88 -33.39
C MET A 240 -11.48 -31.23 -32.87
N VAL A 241 -12.64 -31.35 -32.21
CA VAL A 241 -13.19 -32.63 -31.74
C VAL A 241 -13.61 -33.52 -32.92
N LEU A 242 -14.15 -32.93 -33.99
CA LEU A 242 -14.43 -33.64 -35.25
C LEU A 242 -13.14 -34.04 -35.99
N MET A 243 -12.13 -33.16 -36.05
CA MET A 243 -10.80 -33.44 -36.61
C MET A 243 -10.05 -34.49 -35.79
N ILE A 244 -10.20 -34.53 -34.47
CA ILE A 244 -9.55 -35.49 -33.58
C ILE A 244 -9.91 -36.93 -33.96
N ARG A 245 -11.13 -37.19 -34.48
CA ARG A 245 -11.47 -38.52 -34.99
C ARG A 245 -10.62 -38.96 -36.19
N TYR A 246 -10.14 -38.00 -37.01
CA TYR A 246 -9.36 -38.28 -38.22
C TYR A 246 -7.85 -38.01 -38.06
N LEU A 247 -7.43 -37.29 -37.01
CA LEU A 247 -6.05 -36.81 -36.84
C LEU A 247 -5.48 -37.05 -35.42
N ALA A 248 -6.17 -37.80 -34.54
CA ALA A 248 -5.70 -38.09 -33.17
C ALA A 248 -4.25 -38.58 -33.12
N ALA A 249 -3.84 -39.43 -34.07
CA ALA A 249 -2.45 -39.89 -34.16
C ALA A 249 -1.47 -38.73 -34.39
N VAL A 250 -1.78 -37.81 -35.31
CA VAL A 250 -0.92 -36.66 -35.64
C VAL A 250 -0.84 -35.67 -34.49
N VAL A 251 -1.97 -35.41 -33.80
CA VAL A 251 -2.03 -34.48 -32.67
C VAL A 251 -1.23 -35.00 -31.47
N VAL A 252 -1.29 -36.30 -31.17
CA VAL A 252 -0.49 -36.90 -30.10
C VAL A 252 1.01 -36.79 -30.41
N TRP A 253 1.42 -37.11 -31.65
CA TRP A 253 2.82 -36.94 -32.06
C TRP A 253 3.27 -35.47 -32.02
N LEU A 254 2.42 -34.52 -32.39
CA LEU A 254 2.73 -33.09 -32.31
C LEU A 254 2.93 -32.62 -30.87
N ILE A 255 2.11 -33.08 -29.92
CA ILE A 255 2.28 -32.75 -28.49
C ILE A 255 3.58 -33.37 -27.94
N VAL A 256 3.88 -34.61 -28.30
CA VAL A 256 5.14 -35.27 -27.90
C VAL A 256 6.35 -34.52 -28.46
N VAL A 257 6.29 -34.09 -29.72
CA VAL A 257 7.36 -33.30 -30.36
C VAL A 257 7.52 -31.94 -29.69
N LEU A 258 6.42 -31.22 -29.41
CA LEU A 258 6.49 -29.92 -28.73
C LEU A 258 7.01 -30.05 -27.29
N ALA A 259 6.61 -31.09 -26.56
CA ALA A 259 7.14 -31.38 -25.23
C ALA A 259 8.63 -31.74 -25.27
N ALA A 260 9.06 -32.54 -26.27
CA ALA A 260 10.45 -32.88 -26.48
C ALA A 260 11.30 -31.65 -26.83
N VAL A 261 10.83 -30.81 -27.76
CA VAL A 261 11.49 -29.56 -28.15
C VAL A 261 11.54 -28.57 -26.99
N GLY A 262 10.45 -28.43 -26.22
CA GLY A 262 10.40 -27.60 -25.02
C GLY A 262 11.39 -28.07 -23.95
N SER A 263 11.49 -29.39 -23.75
CA SER A 263 12.48 -29.98 -22.84
C SER A 263 13.92 -29.76 -23.33
N LEU A 264 14.18 -29.88 -24.64
CA LEU A 264 15.49 -29.61 -25.24
C LEU A 264 15.89 -28.13 -25.13
N ALA A 265 14.96 -27.20 -25.38
CA ALA A 265 15.18 -25.77 -25.22
C ALA A 265 15.41 -25.38 -23.75
N GLY A 266 14.62 -25.94 -22.83
CA GLY A 266 14.81 -25.76 -21.38
C GLY A 266 16.17 -26.28 -20.91
N THR A 267 16.56 -27.47 -21.38
CA THR A 267 17.88 -28.04 -21.10
C THR A 267 19.00 -27.17 -21.66
N GLY A 268 18.85 -26.64 -22.88
CA GLY A 268 19.82 -25.73 -23.49
C GLY A 268 20.00 -24.42 -22.73
N PHE A 269 18.91 -23.82 -22.26
CA PHE A 269 18.95 -22.61 -21.43
C PHE A 269 19.61 -22.87 -20.06
N LEU A 270 19.31 -24.01 -19.44
CA LEU A 270 19.95 -24.44 -18.19
C LEU A 270 21.46 -24.69 -18.38
N TRP A 271 21.88 -25.30 -19.49
CA TRP A 271 23.30 -25.49 -19.80
C TRP A 271 24.02 -24.17 -20.10
N TRP A 272 23.39 -23.27 -20.86
CA TRP A 272 23.96 -21.96 -21.16
C TRP A 272 24.15 -21.11 -19.89
N THR A 273 23.13 -21.07 -19.03
CA THR A 273 23.22 -20.39 -17.72
C THR A 273 24.24 -21.06 -16.80
N PHE A 274 24.36 -22.39 -16.82
CA PHE A 274 25.38 -23.13 -16.09
C PHE A 274 26.80 -22.78 -16.56
N VAL A 275 27.06 -22.72 -17.86
CA VAL A 275 28.38 -22.34 -18.42
C VAL A 275 28.74 -20.91 -18.02
N ILE A 276 27.79 -19.97 -18.09
CA ILE A 276 27.99 -18.58 -17.66
C ILE A 276 28.30 -18.54 -16.15
N LEU A 277 27.54 -19.24 -15.32
CA LEU A 277 27.79 -19.33 -13.88
C LEU A 277 29.16 -19.97 -13.58
N LEU A 278 29.54 -21.02 -14.31
CA LEU A 278 30.84 -21.68 -14.17
C LEU A 278 31.99 -20.74 -14.50
N LEU A 279 31.90 -20.00 -15.61
CA LEU A 279 32.90 -18.99 -15.99
C LEU A 279 33.03 -17.89 -14.92
N ILE A 280 31.90 -17.41 -14.40
CA ILE A 280 31.88 -16.43 -13.30
C ILE A 280 32.55 -17.00 -12.04
N LEU A 281 32.24 -18.24 -11.66
CA LEU A 281 32.82 -18.90 -10.49
C LEU A 281 34.33 -19.13 -10.64
N LEU A 282 34.80 -19.50 -11.84
CA LEU A 282 36.23 -19.68 -12.13
C LEU A 282 37.01 -18.37 -12.03
N VAL A 283 36.49 -17.29 -12.64
CA VAL A 283 37.12 -15.96 -12.61
C VAL A 283 37.13 -15.38 -11.19
N LEU A 284 36.06 -15.60 -10.41
CA LEU A 284 35.95 -15.08 -9.06
C LEU A 284 36.59 -15.98 -7.98
N ARG A 285 37.09 -17.17 -8.30
CA ARG A 285 37.60 -18.17 -7.33
C ARG A 285 38.54 -17.59 -6.27
N LYS A 286 39.57 -16.84 -6.68
CA LYS A 286 40.54 -16.23 -5.75
C LYS A 286 39.90 -15.15 -4.85
N ARG A 287 38.87 -14.45 -5.36
CA ARG A 287 38.14 -13.42 -4.62
C ARG A 287 37.08 -14.02 -3.69
N ILE A 288 36.46 -15.15 -4.07
CA ILE A 288 35.51 -15.89 -3.23
C ILE A 288 36.18 -16.33 -1.93
N SER A 289 37.43 -16.79 -1.97
CA SER A 289 38.18 -17.14 -0.75
C SER A 289 38.29 -15.96 0.24
N LEU A 290 38.62 -14.76 -0.27
CA LEU A 290 38.64 -13.54 0.55
C LEU A 290 37.25 -13.18 1.07
N ALA A 291 36.21 -13.28 0.23
CA ALA A 291 34.84 -13.01 0.62
C ALA A 291 34.36 -13.98 1.71
N VAL A 292 34.67 -15.28 1.60
CA VAL A 292 34.37 -16.30 2.62
C VAL A 292 35.07 -15.97 3.94
N ALA A 293 36.34 -15.56 3.90
CA ALA A 293 37.05 -15.11 5.11
C ALA A 293 36.34 -13.90 5.76
N LEU A 294 35.93 -12.91 4.96
CA LEU A 294 35.17 -11.75 5.45
C LEU A 294 33.81 -12.15 6.04
N PHE A 295 33.05 -13.05 5.39
CA PHE A 295 31.76 -13.54 5.89
C PHE A 295 31.92 -14.39 7.15
N LYS A 296 33.01 -15.16 7.27
CA LYS A 296 33.34 -15.90 8.49
C LYS A 296 33.59 -14.96 9.67
N GLU A 297 34.36 -13.89 9.45
CA GLU A 297 34.58 -12.85 10.47
C GLU A 297 33.31 -12.07 10.78
N ALA A 298 32.49 -11.75 9.77
CA ALA A 298 31.19 -11.12 9.98
C ALA A 298 30.23 -12.02 10.78
N GLY A 299 30.22 -13.33 10.51
CA GLY A 299 29.45 -14.33 11.26
C GLY A 299 29.89 -14.41 12.72
N LYS A 300 31.21 -14.40 12.97
CA LYS A 300 31.76 -14.34 14.33
C LYS A 300 31.35 -13.05 15.06
N CYS A 301 31.38 -11.91 14.38
CA CYS A 301 30.88 -10.64 14.91
C CYS A 301 29.39 -10.71 15.30
N LEU A 302 28.54 -11.31 14.47
CA LEU A 302 27.11 -11.49 14.77
C LEU A 302 26.86 -12.44 15.94
N MET A 303 27.66 -13.49 16.09
CA MET A 303 27.58 -14.40 17.22
C MET A 303 28.03 -13.74 18.53
N ASP A 304 29.07 -12.91 18.48
CA ASP A 304 29.55 -12.13 19.64
C ASP A 304 28.58 -10.97 19.98
N LEU A 305 27.80 -10.48 19.01
CA LEU A 305 26.87 -9.36 19.13
C LEU A 305 25.44 -9.71 18.67
N PRO A 306 24.71 -10.59 19.38
CA PRO A 306 23.37 -11.00 18.96
C PRO A 306 22.36 -9.84 18.89
N SER A 307 22.60 -8.76 19.64
CA SER A 307 21.77 -7.54 19.60
C SER A 307 21.76 -6.85 18.23
N LEU A 308 22.75 -7.08 17.36
CA LEU A 308 22.75 -6.57 15.98
C LEU A 308 21.60 -7.15 15.14
N LEU A 309 21.17 -8.39 15.42
CA LEU A 309 20.06 -9.03 14.70
C LEU A 309 18.70 -8.44 15.08
N VAL A 310 18.57 -7.90 16.29
CA VAL A 310 17.34 -7.26 16.79
C VAL A 310 17.19 -5.83 16.25
N GLN A 311 18.29 -5.20 15.84
CA GLN A 311 18.31 -3.79 15.45
C GLN A 311 17.32 -3.45 14.31
N PRO A 312 17.19 -4.21 13.21
CA PRO A 312 16.21 -3.90 12.17
C PRO A 312 14.75 -4.00 12.64
N ILE A 313 14.45 -4.95 13.54
CA ILE A 313 13.11 -5.13 14.11
C ILE A 313 12.73 -3.91 14.95
N TRP A 314 13.65 -3.47 15.80
CA TRP A 314 13.45 -2.30 16.64
C TRP A 314 13.26 -1.02 15.80
N THR A 315 14.07 -0.84 14.74
CA THR A 315 13.88 0.29 13.82
C THR A 315 12.54 0.24 13.09
N PHE A 316 12.09 -0.94 12.69
CA PHE A 316 10.77 -1.11 12.05
C PHE A 316 9.62 -0.76 13.00
N ILE A 317 9.68 -1.19 14.26
CA ILE A 317 8.70 -0.83 15.30
C ILE A 317 8.64 0.69 15.48
N ILE A 318 9.80 1.36 15.60
CA ILE A 318 9.86 2.82 15.74
C ILE A 318 9.24 3.51 14.52
N LEU A 319 9.54 3.05 13.30
CA LEU A 319 8.95 3.62 12.08
C LEU A 319 7.43 3.43 12.01
N ILE A 320 6.91 2.28 12.42
CA ILE A 320 5.45 2.04 12.51
C ILE A 320 4.82 2.99 13.52
N LEU A 321 5.37 3.07 14.74
CA LEU A 321 4.83 3.95 15.78
C LEU A 321 4.86 5.42 15.33
N PHE A 322 5.96 5.85 14.69
CA PHE A 322 6.06 7.18 14.12
C PHE A 322 5.03 7.40 12.99
N PHE A 323 4.81 6.42 12.11
CA PHE A 323 3.83 6.52 11.03
C PHE A 323 2.39 6.60 11.57
N ILE A 324 2.05 5.82 12.59
CA ILE A 324 0.74 5.88 13.27
C ILE A 324 0.56 7.26 13.92
N TYR A 325 1.54 7.73 14.69
CA TYR A 325 1.53 9.09 15.27
C TYR A 325 1.34 10.16 14.18
N TRP A 326 2.08 10.04 13.08
CA TRP A 326 2.01 10.98 11.97
C TRP A 326 0.62 11.01 11.33
N LEU A 327 -0.01 9.84 11.11
CA LEU A 327 -1.38 9.73 10.58
C LEU A 327 -2.41 10.36 11.52
N ILE A 328 -2.30 10.11 12.82
CA ILE A 328 -3.19 10.71 13.82
C ILE A 328 -3.10 12.23 13.75
N VAL A 329 -1.90 12.80 13.84
CA VAL A 329 -1.70 14.25 13.78
C VAL A 329 -2.18 14.83 12.45
N LEU A 330 -1.93 14.16 11.32
CA LEU A 330 -2.42 14.59 10.01
C LEU A 330 -3.95 14.68 9.96
N ALA A 331 -4.63 13.68 10.53
CA ALA A 331 -6.08 13.67 10.60
C ALA A 331 -6.62 14.84 11.44
N PHE A 332 -6.00 15.11 12.59
CA PHE A 332 -6.35 16.26 13.44
C PHE A 332 -6.06 17.62 12.77
N ILE A 333 -4.96 17.76 12.02
CA ILE A 333 -4.67 18.96 11.20
C ILE A 333 -5.83 19.24 10.23
N GLY A 334 -6.40 18.19 9.61
CA GLY A 334 -7.53 18.33 8.70
C GLY A 334 -8.84 18.83 9.35
N THR A 335 -8.90 18.89 10.69
CA THR A 335 -10.09 19.30 11.44
C THR A 335 -9.88 20.51 12.35
N SER A 336 -8.66 21.05 12.41
CA SER A 336 -8.27 22.12 13.34
C SER A 336 -8.49 23.54 12.80
N GLY A 337 -9.09 23.67 11.61
CA GLY A 337 -9.50 24.96 11.07
C GLY A 337 -10.60 25.59 11.91
N HIS A 338 -10.62 26.92 12.02
CA HIS A 338 -11.72 27.64 12.66
C HIS A 338 -12.89 27.77 11.66
N PRO A 339 -14.13 27.79 12.16
CA PRO A 339 -15.31 27.90 11.30
C PRO A 339 -15.48 29.34 10.79
N GLU A 340 -15.64 29.48 9.47
CA GLU A 340 -16.03 30.73 8.81
C GLU A 340 -17.28 30.55 7.98
N ALA A 341 -18.18 31.54 8.03
CA ALA A 341 -19.38 31.53 7.22
C ALA A 341 -19.05 31.89 5.76
N ASN A 342 -19.35 30.97 4.84
CA ASN A 342 -19.18 31.12 3.40
C ASN A 342 -20.55 31.18 2.69
N TYR A 343 -20.72 32.16 1.80
CA TYR A 343 -21.95 32.39 1.00
C TYR A 343 -21.76 32.13 -0.52
N GLU A 344 -20.55 31.79 -0.98
CA GLU A 344 -20.23 31.62 -2.39
C GLU A 344 -20.97 30.46 -3.05
N ARG A 345 -21.42 29.46 -2.26
CA ARG A 345 -22.13 28.28 -2.78
C ARG A 345 -23.58 28.58 -3.17
N GLY A 346 -24.10 29.78 -2.87
CA GLY A 346 -25.49 30.18 -3.11
C GLY A 346 -26.43 29.91 -1.93
N PHE A 347 -25.89 29.46 -0.79
CA PHE A 347 -26.55 29.31 0.49
C PHE A 347 -25.50 29.55 1.61
N GLN A 348 -25.96 29.79 2.84
CA GLN A 348 -25.08 29.96 3.98
C GLN A 348 -24.43 28.63 4.36
N SER A 349 -23.11 28.54 4.32
CA SER A 349 -22.33 27.35 4.67
C SER A 349 -21.17 27.70 5.61
N VAL A 350 -20.57 26.69 6.24
CA VAL A 350 -19.40 26.83 7.10
C VAL A 350 -18.22 26.12 6.46
N ASP A 351 -17.14 26.85 6.26
CA ASP A 351 -15.84 26.28 5.89
C ASP A 351 -14.90 26.32 7.08
N PHE A 352 -14.11 25.26 7.24
CA PHE A 352 -13.06 25.20 8.26
C PHE A 352 -11.74 25.61 7.62
N VAL A 353 -11.34 26.85 7.87
CA VAL A 353 -10.14 27.44 7.26
C VAL A 353 -9.00 27.42 8.28
N LEU A 354 -7.79 27.13 7.82
CA LEU A 354 -6.58 27.34 8.63
C LEU A 354 -6.06 28.74 8.33
N GLU A 355 -5.74 29.51 9.37
CA GLU A 355 -5.24 30.88 9.23
C GLU A 355 -3.75 31.03 9.58
N GLY A 356 -3.15 32.11 9.08
CA GLY A 356 -1.79 32.51 9.41
C GLY A 356 -0.75 31.43 9.17
N PHE A 357 0.04 31.12 10.20
CA PHE A 357 1.11 30.11 10.10
C PHE A 357 0.55 28.67 9.94
N ALA A 358 -0.67 28.40 10.41
CA ALA A 358 -1.25 27.06 10.44
C ALA A 358 -1.52 26.47 9.04
N VAL A 359 -1.69 27.32 8.02
CA VAL A 359 -1.79 26.92 6.60
C VAL A 359 -0.59 26.04 6.16
N HIS A 360 0.57 26.27 6.77
CA HIS A 360 1.80 25.56 6.42
C HIS A 360 1.96 24.23 7.14
N PHE A 361 1.10 23.90 8.12
CA PHE A 361 1.24 22.70 8.95
C PHE A 361 1.24 21.42 8.11
N TRP A 362 0.41 21.32 7.08
CA TRP A 362 0.37 20.14 6.22
C TRP A 362 1.72 19.90 5.51
N TRP A 363 2.33 20.95 4.97
CA TRP A 363 3.63 20.87 4.30
C TRP A 363 4.76 20.58 5.27
N ILE A 364 4.78 21.24 6.44
CA ILE A 364 5.79 21.00 7.49
C ILE A 364 5.70 19.55 7.99
N HIS A 365 4.48 19.06 8.24
CA HIS A 365 4.24 17.69 8.70
C HIS A 365 4.67 16.65 7.66
N LEU A 366 4.46 16.92 6.36
CA LEU A 366 4.93 16.07 5.26
C LEU A 366 6.47 16.03 5.16
N ILE A 367 7.13 17.19 5.28
CA ILE A 367 8.61 17.26 5.34
C ILE A 367 9.12 16.49 6.57
N GLY A 368 8.41 16.61 7.70
CA GLY A 368 8.70 15.89 8.93
C GLY A 368 8.66 14.38 8.78
N LEU A 369 7.68 13.84 8.03
CA LEU A 369 7.62 12.41 7.71
C LEU A 369 8.91 11.93 7.05
N ILE A 370 9.39 12.67 6.04
CA ILE A 370 10.57 12.28 5.27
C ILE A 370 11.83 12.43 6.12
N TRP A 371 12.03 13.60 6.75
CA TRP A 371 13.26 13.90 7.45
C TRP A 371 13.44 13.02 8.70
N ILE A 372 12.41 12.89 9.53
CA ILE A 372 12.48 12.06 10.76
C ILE A 372 12.67 10.58 10.40
N SER A 373 12.01 10.09 9.35
CA SER A 373 12.24 8.71 8.88
C SER A 373 13.69 8.48 8.44
N GLU A 374 14.30 9.43 7.74
CA GLU A 374 15.71 9.35 7.37
C GLU A 374 16.63 9.43 8.60
N VAL A 375 16.29 10.21 9.63
CA VAL A 375 17.03 10.22 10.90
C VAL A 375 16.96 8.85 11.59
N ILE A 376 15.77 8.26 11.70
CA ILE A 376 15.58 6.93 12.30
C ILE A 376 16.41 5.86 11.57
N LEU A 377 16.40 5.87 10.22
CA LEU A 377 17.20 4.96 9.40
C LEU A 377 18.71 5.23 9.52
N ALA A 378 19.12 6.50 9.60
CA ALA A 378 20.52 6.89 9.77
C ALA A 378 21.04 6.50 11.17
N SER A 379 20.22 6.62 12.21
CA SER A 379 20.51 6.11 13.55
C SER A 379 20.77 4.60 13.54
N GLN A 380 19.98 3.83 12.78
CA GLN A 380 20.23 2.39 12.60
C GLN A 380 21.62 2.14 11.98
N GLN A 381 21.96 2.84 10.90
CA GLN A 381 23.25 2.69 10.23
C GLN A 381 24.42 3.06 11.15
N PHE A 382 24.28 4.14 11.92
CA PHE A 382 25.24 4.57 12.93
C PHE A 382 25.48 3.49 13.99
N VAL A 383 24.41 2.92 14.55
CA VAL A 383 24.52 1.91 15.61
C VAL A 383 25.16 0.62 15.09
N ILE A 384 24.78 0.15 13.90
CA ILE A 384 25.37 -1.06 13.31
C ILE A 384 26.85 -0.84 13.01
N GLY A 385 27.19 0.23 12.28
CA GLY A 385 28.57 0.55 11.92
C GLY A 385 29.45 0.78 13.14
N GLY A 386 28.96 1.54 14.12
CA GLY A 386 29.65 1.82 15.38
C GLY A 386 29.88 0.57 16.24
N SER A 387 28.88 -0.30 16.35
CA SER A 387 29.00 -1.54 17.14
C SER A 387 29.97 -2.54 16.50
N VAL A 388 29.90 -2.71 15.17
CA VAL A 388 30.84 -3.55 14.42
C VAL A 388 32.26 -3.01 14.52
N ALA A 389 32.45 -1.69 14.40
CA ALA A 389 33.76 -1.09 14.53
C ALA A 389 34.32 -1.20 15.97
N LEU A 390 33.48 -0.95 16.97
CA LEU A 390 33.84 -1.13 18.38
C LEU A 390 34.27 -2.57 18.67
N TRP A 391 33.53 -3.56 18.15
CA TRP A 391 33.94 -4.95 18.22
C TRP A 391 35.25 -5.19 17.49
N TYR A 392 35.38 -4.78 16.21
CA TYR A 392 36.55 -5.05 15.38
C TYR A 392 37.86 -4.56 16.02
N PHE A 393 37.87 -3.32 16.52
CA PHE A 393 39.07 -2.68 17.07
C PHE A 393 39.34 -3.02 18.55
N THR A 394 38.43 -3.71 19.24
CA THR A 394 38.68 -4.18 20.61
C THR A 394 39.45 -5.49 20.58
N ARG A 395 40.67 -5.50 21.13
CA ARG A 395 41.53 -6.72 21.16
C ARG A 395 40.96 -7.83 22.04
N ASN A 396 40.49 -7.50 23.25
CA ASN A 396 39.92 -8.49 24.18
C ASN A 396 38.40 -8.46 24.13
N LYS A 397 37.79 -9.42 23.42
CA LYS A 397 36.34 -9.49 23.21
C LYS A 397 35.54 -9.64 24.50
N LYS A 398 36.13 -10.24 25.56
CA LYS A 398 35.49 -10.43 26.87
C LYS A 398 35.23 -9.12 27.64
N LYS A 399 35.87 -8.02 27.24
CA LYS A 399 35.64 -6.69 27.82
C LYS A 399 34.46 -5.95 27.17
N LEU A 400 33.90 -6.45 26.07
CA LEU A 400 32.71 -5.85 25.47
C LEU A 400 31.48 -6.29 26.29
N GLY A 401 30.85 -5.35 26.99
CA GLY A 401 29.55 -5.56 27.65
C GLY A 401 28.41 -5.62 26.63
N CYS A 402 27.58 -4.56 26.57
CA CYS A 402 26.61 -4.37 25.48
C CYS A 402 27.07 -3.25 24.53
N PRO A 403 27.75 -3.57 23.40
CA PRO A 403 28.24 -2.56 22.44
C PRO A 403 27.12 -1.74 21.82
N CYS A 404 26.02 -2.37 21.40
CA CYS A 404 24.86 -1.68 20.83
C CYS A 404 24.29 -0.64 21.82
N CYS A 405 24.10 -1.02 23.09
CA CYS A 405 23.61 -0.10 24.13
C CYS A 405 24.57 1.08 24.32
N SER A 406 25.88 0.81 24.38
CA SER A 406 26.91 1.85 24.52
C SER A 406 26.92 2.81 23.33
N VAL A 407 26.74 2.31 22.11
CA VAL A 407 26.72 3.13 20.88
C VAL A 407 25.41 3.91 20.77
N ILE A 408 24.27 3.32 21.16
CA ILE A 408 22.98 4.03 21.24
C ILE A 408 23.05 5.19 22.23
N SER A 409 23.63 4.97 23.42
CA SER A 409 23.83 6.06 24.39
C SER A 409 24.73 7.17 23.83
N SER A 410 25.83 6.80 23.17
CA SER A 410 26.72 7.75 22.50
C SER A 410 26.01 8.52 21.38
N LEU A 411 25.16 7.85 20.59
CA LEU A 411 24.35 8.46 19.55
C LEU A 411 23.42 9.54 20.14
N VAL A 412 22.60 9.18 21.12
CA VAL A 412 21.58 10.07 21.70
C VAL A 412 22.21 11.26 22.41
N LEU A 413 23.31 11.03 23.13
CA LEU A 413 23.94 12.06 23.96
C LEU A 413 24.87 12.99 23.17
N HIS A 414 25.58 12.49 22.14
CA HIS A 414 26.68 13.23 21.52
C HIS A 414 26.57 13.39 20.01
N HIS A 415 25.96 12.45 19.27
CA HIS A 415 26.10 12.38 17.81
C HIS A 415 24.81 12.52 17.01
N ILE A 416 23.66 12.74 17.67
CA ILE A 416 22.36 12.87 16.98
C ILE A 416 22.34 14.07 16.02
N GLY A 417 23.06 15.16 16.33
CA GLY A 417 23.22 16.32 15.43
C GLY A 417 23.89 15.95 14.10
N SER A 418 24.98 15.18 14.14
CA SER A 418 25.67 14.70 12.93
C SER A 418 24.83 13.76 12.09
N VAL A 419 24.05 12.89 12.74
CA VAL A 419 23.11 11.98 12.08
C VAL A 419 21.97 12.76 11.44
N ALA A 420 21.43 13.77 12.12
CA ALA A 420 20.40 14.66 11.59
C ALA A 420 20.89 15.48 10.40
N ALA A 421 22.13 15.99 10.44
CA ALA A 421 22.76 16.72 9.33
C ALA A 421 22.85 15.85 8.07
N GLY A 422 23.34 14.61 8.20
CA GLY A 422 23.41 13.69 7.07
C GLY A 422 22.03 13.32 6.53
N ALA A 423 21.06 13.04 7.40
CA ALA A 423 19.68 12.77 7.01
C ALA A 423 19.01 13.97 6.30
N LEU A 424 19.33 15.21 6.72
CA LEU A 424 18.81 16.42 6.10
C LEU A 424 19.32 16.57 4.66
N ILE A 425 20.62 16.32 4.41
CA ILE A 425 21.21 16.38 3.07
C ILE A 425 20.53 15.39 2.12
N ILE A 426 20.25 14.16 2.58
CA ILE A 426 19.49 13.17 1.80
C ILE A 426 18.07 13.69 1.51
N THR A 427 17.41 14.26 2.53
CA THR A 427 16.04 14.79 2.42
C THR A 427 15.95 15.92 1.39
N LEU A 428 16.93 16.83 1.36
CA LEU A 428 17.01 17.94 0.40
C LEU A 428 17.11 17.49 -1.06
N VAL A 429 17.70 16.33 -1.33
CA VAL A 429 17.76 15.74 -2.69
C VAL A 429 16.50 14.91 -3.00
N LYS A 430 15.93 14.27 -1.98
CA LYS A 430 14.78 13.37 -2.10
C LYS A 430 13.47 14.13 -2.42
N ILE A 431 13.24 15.29 -1.81
CA ILE A 431 12.03 16.11 -2.03
C ILE A 431 11.90 16.58 -3.49
N PRO A 432 12.89 17.27 -4.10
CA PRO A 432 12.82 17.68 -5.50
C PRO A 432 12.61 16.50 -6.46
N ARG A 433 13.22 15.35 -6.17
CA ARG A 433 13.04 14.13 -6.96
C ARG A 433 11.59 13.66 -6.96
N TYR A 434 10.94 13.64 -5.80
CA TYR A 434 9.53 13.27 -5.69
C TYR A 434 8.59 14.27 -6.37
N ILE A 435 8.86 15.57 -6.23
CA ILE A 435 8.11 16.63 -6.91
C ILE A 435 8.21 16.45 -8.44
N LEU A 436 9.42 16.28 -8.98
CA LEU A 436 9.63 16.05 -10.41
C LEU A 436 8.96 14.76 -10.90
N MET A 437 9.01 13.68 -10.13
CA MET A 437 8.30 12.43 -10.45
C MET A 437 6.79 12.63 -10.51
N TYR A 438 6.22 13.40 -9.57
CA TYR A 438 4.79 13.72 -9.54
C TYR A 438 4.37 14.58 -10.74
N ILE A 439 5.11 15.67 -11.01
CA ILE A 439 4.86 16.56 -12.16
C ILE A 439 4.94 15.76 -13.47
N ASN A 440 6.00 14.98 -13.68
CA ASN A 440 6.14 14.12 -14.85
C ASN A 440 5.00 13.11 -14.97
N SER A 441 4.42 12.65 -13.85
CA SER A 441 3.27 11.74 -13.89
C SER A 441 1.98 12.44 -14.31
N LYS A 442 1.75 13.68 -13.85
CA LYS A 442 0.58 14.49 -14.20
C LYS A 442 0.64 15.06 -15.62
N LEU A 443 1.84 15.28 -16.16
CA LEU A 443 2.06 15.76 -17.52
C LEU A 443 2.09 14.66 -18.60
N LYS A 444 1.90 13.38 -18.22
CA LYS A 444 1.87 12.26 -19.17
C LYS A 444 0.81 12.50 -20.25
N GLY A 445 1.26 12.66 -21.49
CA GLY A 445 0.40 12.84 -22.68
C GLY A 445 0.13 14.30 -23.07
N LYS A 446 0.61 15.29 -22.30
CA LYS A 446 0.45 16.72 -22.59
C LYS A 446 1.78 17.46 -22.80
N GLU A 447 2.91 16.76 -22.65
CA GLU A 447 4.27 17.32 -22.71
C GLU A 447 4.90 17.21 -24.11
N ASN A 448 5.77 18.16 -24.45
CA ASN A 448 6.62 18.05 -25.64
C ASN A 448 7.83 17.11 -25.39
N GLY A 449 8.48 16.65 -26.45
CA GLY A 449 9.59 15.69 -26.34
C GLY A 449 10.78 16.18 -25.50
N CYS A 450 11.06 17.49 -25.55
CA CYS A 450 12.13 18.12 -24.78
C CYS A 450 11.85 18.11 -23.27
N ALA A 451 10.66 18.53 -22.83
CA ALA A 451 10.28 18.54 -21.41
C ALA A 451 10.31 17.12 -20.82
N LYS A 452 9.83 16.12 -21.57
CA LYS A 452 9.89 14.71 -21.19
C LYS A 452 11.33 14.23 -20.99
N CYS A 453 12.22 14.54 -21.92
CA CYS A 453 13.64 14.17 -21.85
C CYS A 453 14.32 14.83 -20.64
N CYS A 454 14.16 16.14 -20.47
CA CYS A 454 14.74 16.91 -19.37
C CYS A 454 14.25 16.41 -18.01
N ALA A 455 12.95 16.18 -17.85
CA ALA A 455 12.39 15.65 -16.59
C ALA A 455 12.97 14.27 -16.26
N LYS A 456 13.07 13.36 -17.24
CA LYS A 456 13.67 12.03 -17.06
C LYS A 456 15.16 12.11 -16.69
N CYS A 457 15.91 13.00 -17.34
CA CYS A 457 17.32 13.22 -17.04
C CYS A 457 17.51 13.72 -15.60
N CYS A 458 16.79 14.78 -15.20
CA CYS A 458 16.86 15.34 -13.85
C CYS A 458 16.47 14.32 -12.76
N ILE A 459 15.41 13.54 -12.99
CA ILE A 459 14.98 12.47 -12.08
C ILE A 459 16.10 11.42 -11.92
N CYS A 460 16.77 11.04 -13.01
CA CYS A 460 17.89 10.11 -12.99
C CYS A 460 19.09 10.68 -12.21
N CYS A 461 19.47 11.94 -12.48
CA CYS A 461 20.58 12.60 -11.78
C CYS A 461 20.33 12.72 -10.27
N LEU A 462 19.12 13.10 -9.86
CA LEU A 462 18.75 13.16 -8.43
C LEU A 462 18.71 11.77 -7.79
N TRP A 463 18.28 10.74 -8.53
CA TRP A 463 18.36 9.35 -8.06
C TRP A 463 19.81 8.92 -7.83
N CYS A 464 20.70 9.19 -8.78
CA CYS A 464 22.13 8.90 -8.66
C CYS A 464 22.76 9.66 -7.48
N LEU A 465 22.46 10.95 -7.34
CA LEU A 465 22.95 11.78 -6.24
C LEU A 465 22.47 11.24 -4.89
N GLU A 466 21.20 10.87 -4.76
CA GLU A 466 20.66 10.23 -3.54
C GLU A 466 21.43 8.95 -3.19
N LYS A 467 21.76 8.11 -4.17
CA LYS A 467 22.53 6.87 -3.95
C LYS A 467 23.95 7.15 -3.47
N VAL A 468 24.63 8.12 -4.10
CA VAL A 468 25.98 8.53 -3.69
C VAL A 468 25.96 9.11 -2.28
N LEU A 469 25.01 9.99 -1.96
CA LEU A 469 24.86 10.58 -0.63
C LEU A 469 24.58 9.51 0.44
N LYS A 470 23.69 8.55 0.17
CA LYS A 470 23.44 7.43 1.09
C LYS A 470 24.70 6.62 1.35
N PHE A 471 25.48 6.34 0.31
CA PHE A 471 26.74 5.62 0.44
C PHE A 471 27.76 6.40 1.28
N ILE A 472 27.96 7.70 1.00
CA ILE A 472 28.89 8.53 1.76
C ILE A 472 28.45 8.64 3.22
N ASN A 473 27.16 8.91 3.47
CA ASN A 473 26.61 9.05 4.81
C ASN A 473 26.80 7.78 5.65
N GLN A 474 26.52 6.60 5.08
CA GLN A 474 26.71 5.33 5.79
C GLN A 474 28.16 5.14 6.27
N ASN A 475 29.13 5.45 5.41
CA ASN A 475 30.54 5.36 5.75
C ASN A 475 30.97 6.47 6.73
N ALA A 476 30.43 7.68 6.58
CA ALA A 476 30.65 8.79 7.50
C ALA A 476 30.16 8.44 8.91
N TYR A 477 28.93 7.94 9.06
CA TYR A 477 28.36 7.57 10.36
C TYR A 477 29.20 6.52 11.10
N THR A 478 29.74 5.53 10.39
CA THR A 478 30.67 4.55 10.96
C THR A 478 31.92 5.23 11.51
N LEU A 479 32.46 6.20 10.75
CA LEU A 479 33.66 6.94 11.15
C LEU A 479 33.41 7.92 12.30
N ILE A 480 32.22 8.52 12.37
CA ILE A 480 31.77 9.34 13.50
C ILE A 480 31.69 8.48 14.76
N ALA A 481 31.04 7.32 14.69
CA ALA A 481 30.94 6.40 15.83
C ALA A 481 32.31 5.91 16.33
N MET A 482 33.29 5.77 15.43
CA MET A 482 34.65 5.34 15.77
C MET A 482 35.53 6.45 16.35
N ARG A 483 35.51 7.63 15.75
CA ARG A 483 36.49 8.71 15.99
C ARG A 483 35.91 9.94 16.68
N GLY A 484 34.60 10.00 16.89
CA GLY A 484 33.94 11.15 17.51
C GLY A 484 34.04 12.45 16.70
N MET A 485 34.18 12.37 15.38
CA MET A 485 34.33 13.54 14.51
C MET A 485 32.97 14.12 14.10
N ASN A 486 32.94 15.38 13.66
CA ASN A 486 31.75 15.96 13.04
C ASN A 486 31.45 15.36 11.64
N PHE A 487 30.24 15.59 11.13
CA PHE A 487 29.75 14.97 9.91
C PHE A 487 30.61 15.30 8.67
N CYS A 488 30.93 16.58 8.44
CA CYS A 488 31.68 17.00 7.26
C CYS A 488 33.10 16.44 7.24
N SER A 489 33.82 16.48 8.37
CA SER A 489 35.16 15.90 8.49
C SER A 489 35.12 14.38 8.31
N ALA A 490 34.11 13.71 8.86
CA ALA A 490 33.93 12.27 8.69
C ALA A 490 33.59 11.89 7.24
N ALA A 491 32.71 12.63 6.57
CA ALA A 491 32.37 12.41 5.17
C ALA A 491 33.59 12.58 4.25
N ARG A 492 34.37 13.65 4.44
CA ARG A 492 35.63 13.88 3.71
C ARG A 492 36.61 12.73 3.91
N LYS A 493 36.85 12.33 5.16
CA LYS A 493 37.81 11.28 5.50
C LYS A 493 37.33 9.88 5.03
N ALA A 494 36.03 9.61 5.10
CA ALA A 494 35.44 8.40 4.52
C ALA A 494 35.64 8.35 3.01
N PHE A 495 35.36 9.44 2.29
CA PHE A 495 35.58 9.54 0.86
C PHE A 495 37.05 9.33 0.48
N GLU A 496 37.98 9.94 1.22
CA GLU A 496 39.42 9.77 1.03
C GLU A 496 39.88 8.31 1.23
N ILE A 497 39.42 7.64 2.28
CA ILE A 497 39.76 6.23 2.56
C ILE A 497 39.26 5.31 1.42
N ILE A 498 38.04 5.55 0.95
CA ILE A 498 37.41 4.74 -0.10
C ILE A 498 38.11 4.96 -1.45
N THR A 499 38.39 6.21 -1.82
CA THR A 499 39.00 6.55 -3.11
C THR A 499 40.45 6.09 -3.23
N LYS A 500 41.24 6.14 -2.14
CA LYS A 500 42.63 5.67 -2.12
C LYS A 500 42.81 4.20 -2.52
N ASN A 501 41.78 3.37 -2.37
CA ASN A 501 41.80 1.95 -2.73
C ASN A 501 40.57 1.54 -3.55
N VAL A 502 40.05 2.44 -4.39
CA VAL A 502 38.74 2.26 -5.04
C VAL A 502 38.62 0.97 -5.83
N LEU A 503 39.64 0.57 -6.61
CA LEU A 503 39.60 -0.65 -7.41
C LEU A 503 39.50 -1.91 -6.53
N ARG A 504 40.24 -1.94 -5.41
CA ARG A 504 40.22 -3.06 -4.48
C ARG A 504 38.88 -3.14 -3.75
N VAL A 505 38.35 -2.00 -3.31
CA VAL A 505 37.06 -1.90 -2.61
C VAL A 505 35.90 -2.24 -3.56
N ALA A 506 35.90 -1.73 -4.79
CA ALA A 506 34.87 -1.98 -5.80
C ALA A 506 34.76 -3.47 -6.15
N VAL A 507 35.91 -4.14 -6.34
CA VAL A 507 35.95 -5.58 -6.62
C VAL A 507 35.47 -6.41 -5.42
N ILE A 508 35.82 -6.03 -4.18
CA ILE A 508 35.31 -6.72 -2.98
C ILE A 508 33.80 -6.52 -2.84
N ASN A 509 33.33 -5.29 -3.05
CA ASN A 509 31.91 -4.95 -2.96
C ASN A 509 31.08 -5.63 -4.06
N SER A 510 31.61 -5.79 -5.28
CA SER A 510 30.89 -6.47 -6.37
C SER A 510 30.71 -7.97 -6.08
N VAL A 511 31.75 -8.65 -5.60
CA VAL A 511 31.66 -10.07 -5.19
C VAL A 511 30.74 -10.24 -3.99
N GLY A 512 30.86 -9.37 -2.97
CA GLY A 512 29.95 -9.38 -1.81
C GLY A 512 28.49 -9.17 -2.23
N THR A 513 28.23 -8.23 -3.14
CA THR A 513 26.89 -7.97 -3.67
C THR A 513 26.33 -9.18 -4.41
N PHE A 514 27.15 -9.88 -5.22
CA PHE A 514 26.75 -11.11 -5.89
C PHE A 514 26.38 -12.22 -4.89
N VAL A 515 27.20 -12.43 -3.86
CA VAL A 515 26.90 -13.43 -2.81
C VAL A 515 25.61 -13.08 -2.05
N LEU A 516 25.43 -11.80 -1.69
CA LEU A 516 24.20 -11.33 -1.05
C LEU A 516 22.98 -11.45 -1.99
N PHE A 517 23.17 -11.30 -3.30
CA PHE A 517 22.11 -11.52 -4.29
C PHE A 517 21.68 -12.99 -4.34
N LEU A 518 22.63 -13.93 -4.40
CA LEU A 518 22.32 -15.37 -4.29
C LEU A 518 21.64 -15.70 -2.97
N GLY A 519 22.09 -15.11 -1.85
CA GLY A 519 21.45 -15.24 -0.55
C GLY A 519 19.99 -14.76 -0.56
N LYS A 520 19.70 -13.64 -1.21
CA LYS A 520 18.31 -13.12 -1.36
C LYS A 520 17.44 -14.07 -2.17
N ILE A 521 17.94 -14.64 -3.27
CA ILE A 521 17.22 -15.65 -4.07
C ILE A 521 16.93 -16.88 -3.20
N GLY A 522 17.92 -17.37 -2.46
CA GLY A 522 17.76 -18.52 -1.58
C GLY A 522 16.70 -18.29 -0.50
N VAL A 523 16.74 -17.14 0.18
CA VAL A 523 15.73 -16.77 1.20
C VAL A 523 14.35 -16.62 0.57
N ALA A 524 14.23 -16.02 -0.61
CA ALA A 524 12.94 -15.89 -1.30
C ALA A 524 12.36 -17.27 -1.69
N ALA A 525 13.20 -18.16 -2.22
CA ALA A 525 12.79 -19.52 -2.59
C ALA A 525 12.39 -20.34 -1.35
N SER A 526 13.18 -20.29 -0.27
CA SER A 526 12.85 -21.03 0.95
C SER A 526 11.57 -20.52 1.60
N THR A 527 11.38 -19.20 1.68
CA THR A 527 10.15 -18.59 2.21
C THR A 527 8.95 -18.97 1.36
N CYS A 528 9.11 -19.00 0.02
CA CYS A 528 8.06 -19.46 -0.89
C CYS A 528 7.69 -20.93 -0.65
N VAL A 529 8.67 -21.82 -0.52
CA VAL A 529 8.42 -23.24 -0.22
C VAL A 529 7.70 -23.40 1.12
N VAL A 530 8.16 -22.73 2.18
CA VAL A 530 7.52 -22.77 3.49
C VAL A 530 6.08 -22.25 3.41
N ALA A 531 5.85 -21.15 2.70
CA ALA A 531 4.51 -20.59 2.49
C ALA A 531 3.59 -21.54 1.72
N VAL A 532 4.10 -22.24 0.70
CA VAL A 532 3.33 -23.24 -0.06
C VAL A 532 2.98 -24.45 0.81
N ILE A 533 3.92 -24.94 1.61
CA ILE A 533 3.67 -26.05 2.55
C ILE A 533 2.63 -25.62 3.59
N TRP A 534 2.75 -24.43 4.16
CA TRP A 534 1.78 -23.88 5.11
C TRP A 534 0.40 -23.74 4.49
N LEU A 535 0.30 -23.20 3.27
CA LEU A 535 -0.95 -23.06 2.55
C LEU A 535 -1.58 -24.44 2.25
N ARG A 536 -0.79 -25.45 1.88
CA ARG A 536 -1.28 -26.83 1.72
C ARG A 536 -1.87 -27.38 3.03
N MET A 537 -1.17 -27.23 4.15
CA MET A 537 -1.68 -27.68 5.45
C MET A 537 -3.02 -27.02 5.80
N VAL A 538 -3.18 -25.72 5.51
CA VAL A 538 -4.46 -25.01 5.73
C VAL A 538 -5.55 -25.52 4.79
N VAL A 539 -5.25 -25.75 3.51
CA VAL A 539 -6.21 -26.28 2.54
C VAL A 539 -6.66 -27.69 2.92
N ASP A 540 -5.74 -28.57 3.29
CA ASP A 540 -6.07 -29.95 3.69
C ASP A 540 -6.94 -29.97 4.96
N ALA A 541 -6.63 -29.11 5.94
CA ALA A 541 -7.45 -28.95 7.13
C ALA A 541 -8.85 -28.41 6.80
N LEU A 542 -8.97 -27.42 5.90
CA LEU A 542 -10.27 -26.91 5.45
C LEU A 542 -11.08 -27.95 4.68
N LEU A 543 -10.43 -28.77 3.83
CA LEU A 543 -11.08 -29.86 3.12
C LEU A 543 -11.58 -30.95 4.08
N LEU A 544 -10.83 -31.22 5.15
CA LEU A 544 -11.27 -32.14 6.19
C LEU A 544 -12.47 -31.58 6.96
N CYS A 545 -12.42 -30.33 7.41
CA CYS A 545 -13.56 -29.66 8.04
C CYS A 545 -14.79 -29.63 7.11
N PHE A 546 -14.58 -29.40 5.81
CA PHE A 546 -15.64 -29.45 4.81
C PHE A 546 -16.24 -30.85 4.68
N SER A 547 -15.40 -31.88 4.67
CA SER A 547 -15.85 -33.27 4.60
C SER A 547 -16.67 -33.66 5.84
N GLU A 548 -16.25 -33.19 7.02
CA GLU A 548 -16.95 -33.38 8.29
C GLU A 548 -18.29 -32.62 8.33
N ASP A 549 -18.32 -31.35 7.89
CA ASP A 549 -19.56 -30.54 7.79
C ASP A 549 -20.59 -31.20 6.87
N CYS A 550 -20.13 -31.75 5.74
CA CYS A 550 -20.98 -32.49 4.81
C CYS A 550 -21.59 -33.76 5.43
N ASP A 551 -20.89 -34.42 6.35
CA ASP A 551 -21.38 -35.64 7.00
C ASP A 551 -22.36 -35.31 8.14
N ILE A 552 -21.99 -34.37 9.03
CA ILE A 552 -22.81 -33.96 10.18
C ILE A 552 -24.13 -33.34 9.72
N ASN A 553 -24.09 -32.40 8.77
CA ASN A 553 -25.26 -31.62 8.36
C ASN A 553 -26.00 -32.20 7.16
N ARG A 554 -25.70 -33.46 6.81
CA ARG A 554 -26.33 -34.15 5.68
C ARG A 554 -27.86 -34.21 5.78
N GLN A 555 -28.40 -34.39 6.98
CA GLN A 555 -29.84 -34.53 7.21
C GLN A 555 -30.53 -33.18 7.43
N THR A 556 -29.86 -32.25 8.12
CA THR A 556 -30.41 -30.93 8.48
C THR A 556 -30.32 -29.94 7.32
N GLN A 557 -29.42 -30.15 6.37
CA GLN A 557 -29.11 -29.23 5.25
C GLN A 557 -28.62 -27.84 5.70
N ASP A 558 -28.29 -27.68 6.98
CA ASP A 558 -27.76 -26.46 7.58
C ASP A 558 -26.21 -26.51 7.64
N TYR A 559 -25.56 -26.33 6.49
CA TYR A 559 -24.09 -26.36 6.39
C TYR A 559 -23.45 -25.07 6.90
N TYR A 560 -22.27 -25.18 7.53
CA TYR A 560 -21.49 -24.03 7.99
C TYR A 560 -20.77 -23.29 6.84
N MET A 561 -20.69 -23.90 5.65
CA MET A 561 -20.00 -23.32 4.50
C MET A 561 -20.71 -22.10 3.88
N ASN A 562 -19.94 -21.22 3.24
CA ASN A 562 -20.49 -20.09 2.48
C ASN A 562 -21.31 -20.56 1.25
N SER A 563 -22.50 -19.98 1.05
CA SER A 563 -23.42 -20.23 -0.07
C SER A 563 -22.77 -20.26 -1.47
N SER A 564 -21.74 -19.46 -1.72
CA SER A 564 -21.01 -19.46 -3.01
C SER A 564 -20.20 -20.74 -3.24
N LEU A 565 -19.62 -21.31 -2.16
CA LEU A 565 -18.86 -22.55 -2.24
C LEU A 565 -19.79 -23.76 -2.37
N MET A 566 -20.94 -23.73 -1.68
CA MET A 566 -21.97 -24.77 -1.77
C MET A 566 -22.48 -24.94 -3.21
N LYS A 567 -22.81 -23.84 -3.89
CA LYS A 567 -23.19 -23.86 -5.31
C LYS A 567 -22.12 -24.50 -6.20
N CYS A 568 -20.85 -24.22 -5.94
CA CYS A 568 -19.73 -24.78 -6.70
C CYS A 568 -19.59 -26.29 -6.47
N VAL A 569 -19.79 -26.75 -5.23
CA VAL A 569 -19.78 -28.17 -4.86
C VAL A 569 -20.94 -28.91 -5.51
N GLU A 570 -22.17 -28.37 -5.46
CA GLU A 570 -23.36 -28.93 -6.10
C GLU A 570 -23.23 -28.98 -7.64
N GLU A 571 -22.63 -27.95 -8.24
CA GLU A 571 -22.35 -27.95 -9.66
C GLU A 571 -21.32 -29.03 -10.04
N THR A 572 -20.31 -29.25 -9.18
CA THR A 572 -19.29 -30.27 -9.39
C THR A 572 -19.85 -31.69 -9.18
N SER A 573 -20.66 -31.91 -8.14
CA SER A 573 -21.30 -33.20 -7.87
C SER A 573 -22.29 -33.58 -8.97
N SER A 574 -23.12 -32.63 -9.43
CA SER A 574 -24.05 -32.87 -10.54
C SER A 574 -23.33 -33.14 -11.87
N LYS A 575 -22.16 -32.53 -12.11
CA LYS A 575 -21.29 -32.87 -13.25
C LYS A 575 -20.73 -34.29 -13.13
N LEU A 576 -20.24 -34.69 -11.96
CA LEU A 576 -19.74 -36.05 -11.69
C LEU A 576 -20.82 -37.11 -11.85
N GLU A 577 -22.05 -36.85 -11.39
CA GLU A 577 -23.19 -37.76 -11.60
C GLU A 577 -23.58 -37.91 -13.07
N ARG A 578 -23.54 -36.83 -13.86
CA ARG A 578 -23.79 -36.90 -15.30
C ARG A 578 -22.75 -37.75 -16.01
N ILE A 579 -21.48 -37.63 -15.61
CA ILE A 579 -20.36 -38.43 -16.15
C ILE A 579 -20.52 -39.90 -15.76
N SER A 580 -20.89 -40.21 -14.51
CA SER A 580 -21.08 -41.60 -14.07
C SER A 580 -22.27 -42.27 -14.76
N LYS A 581 -23.37 -41.53 -14.97
CA LYS A 581 -24.54 -41.98 -15.72
C LYS A 581 -24.22 -42.21 -17.20
N SER A 582 -23.43 -41.34 -17.83
CA SER A 582 -23.03 -41.56 -19.24
C SER A 582 -22.11 -42.78 -19.38
N ARG A 583 -21.22 -43.02 -18.41
CA ARG A 583 -20.33 -44.19 -18.39
C ARG A 583 -21.09 -45.49 -18.18
N LYS A 584 -22.09 -45.53 -17.27
CA LYS A 584 -22.97 -46.70 -17.08
C LYS A 584 -23.82 -47.01 -18.32
N LYS A 585 -24.26 -45.97 -19.05
CA LYS A 585 -25.02 -46.15 -20.29
C LYS A 585 -24.15 -46.73 -21.41
N SER A 586 -22.90 -46.28 -21.52
CA SER A 586 -21.91 -46.83 -22.46
C SER A 586 -21.52 -48.28 -22.17
N SER A 587 -21.52 -48.72 -20.91
CA SER A 587 -21.18 -50.12 -20.56
C SER A 587 -22.37 -51.10 -20.65
N ALA A 588 -23.60 -50.60 -20.75
CA ALA A 588 -24.80 -51.44 -20.88
C ALA A 588 -25.14 -51.79 -22.35
N GLU A 589 -24.58 -51.05 -23.32
CA GLU A 589 -24.77 -51.31 -24.76
C GLU A 589 -23.76 -52.30 -25.35
N ASP A 590 -22.78 -52.81 -24.57
CA ASP A 590 -21.64 -53.60 -25.06
C ASP A 590 -21.64 -55.07 -24.57
N SER A 591 -22.82 -55.69 -24.49
CA SER A 591 -22.95 -57.14 -24.22
C SER A 591 -23.33 -57.89 -25.51
N PRO A 592 -22.39 -58.59 -26.16
CA PRO A 592 -22.69 -59.54 -27.22
C PRO A 592 -22.80 -60.98 -26.70
N ASP A 593 -23.68 -61.69 -27.41
CA ASP A 593 -24.06 -63.09 -27.31
C ASP A 593 -22.89 -64.08 -27.37
N GLY A 594 -23.15 -65.29 -26.87
CA GLY A 594 -22.14 -66.25 -26.43
C GLY A 594 -21.20 -66.85 -27.48
N LYS A 595 -20.07 -67.37 -26.97
CA LYS A 595 -19.41 -68.62 -27.39
C LYS A 595 -18.34 -69.02 -26.37
N GLU A 596 -18.45 -70.24 -25.87
CA GLU A 596 -17.51 -70.93 -25.00
C GLU A 596 -16.09 -71.00 -25.61
N MET A 597 -15.06 -70.88 -24.75
CA MET A 597 -13.68 -71.29 -25.05
C MET A 597 -13.34 -72.55 -24.24
N VAL A 598 -12.96 -73.61 -24.94
CA VAL A 598 -12.32 -74.83 -24.41
C VAL A 598 -10.82 -74.56 -24.18
N PRO A 599 -10.18 -75.09 -23.11
CA PRO A 599 -8.83 -74.68 -22.73
C PRO A 599 -7.70 -75.42 -23.47
N LEU A 600 -6.57 -74.71 -23.58
CA LEU A 600 -5.28 -75.17 -24.08
C LEU A 600 -4.70 -76.36 -23.30
N SER A 601 -4.20 -77.37 -24.02
CA SER A 601 -3.16 -78.28 -23.51
C SER A 601 -2.04 -78.48 -24.52
N ASN A 602 -0.82 -78.23 -24.04
CA ASN A 602 0.44 -78.96 -24.25
C ASN A 602 1.33 -78.77 -25.49
N GLN A 603 2.60 -78.47 -25.14
CA GLN A 603 3.89 -78.96 -25.66
C GLN A 603 4.36 -78.36 -27.00
N ALA A 604 5.61 -77.91 -27.18
CA ALA A 604 6.86 -78.03 -26.41
C ALA A 604 7.79 -76.85 -26.75
#